data_AF-A0A9W8NDN1-F1
#
_entry.id   AF-A0A9W8NDN1-F1
#
_cell.length_a   1.000
_cell.length_b   1.000
_cell.length_c   1.000
_cell.angle_alpha   90.00
_cell.angle_beta   90.00
_cell.angle_gamma   90.00
#
_symmetry.space_group_name_H-M   'P 1'
#
loop_
_entity.id
_entity.type
_entity.pdbx_description
1 polymer ?
#
loop_
_entity_poly.entity_id
_entity_poly.type
_entity_poly.pdbx_seq_one_letter_code
_entity_poly.pdbx_strand_id
1 'polypeptide(L)'
;MKLHIDYCKTFGIEMEEIETTEEHQACTAYTRYVLDIGQSEDWLGLQVSLAPCLLGYGAIAKQLHADPRTKTEGNTYWPWILNYVADDYVQAVQTGCELMERNAVLHSPSRIEELVKIFIHATKMEIGFWEMFPSA
;
A
#
# COMPACT_ATOMS: atom_id res chain seq x y z
N MET A 1 12.08 1.27 6.03
CA MET A 1 11.98 2.50 6.86
C MET A 1 12.95 3.60 6.45
N LYS A 2 14.25 3.34 6.26
CA LYS A 2 15.24 4.37 5.88
C LYS A 2 14.85 5.18 4.63
N LEU A 3 14.26 4.51 3.63
CA LEU A 3 13.84 5.14 2.36
C LEU A 3 12.83 6.28 2.54
N HIS A 4 11.78 6.12 3.34
CA HIS A 4 10.80 7.20 3.55
C HIS A 4 11.34 8.32 4.44
N ILE A 5 12.18 8.00 5.43
CA ILE A 5 12.87 9.03 6.23
C ILE A 5 13.76 9.89 5.33
N ASP A 6 14.54 9.26 4.44
CA ASP A 6 15.40 10.00 3.50
C ASP A 6 14.58 10.80 2.48
N TYR A 7 13.41 10.30 2.07
CA TYR A 7 12.47 11.05 1.22
C TYR A 7 11.88 12.27 1.94
N CYS A 8 11.39 12.11 3.18
CA CYS A 8 10.90 13.21 4.02
C CYS A 8 11.93 14.34 4.21
N LYS A 9 13.21 13.99 4.38
CA LYS A 9 14.30 14.99 4.44
C LYS A 9 14.42 15.84 3.18
N THR A 10 14.08 15.32 2.00
CA THR A 10 14.06 16.13 0.77
C THR A 10 13.00 17.23 0.78
N PHE A 11 12.00 17.10 1.65
CA PHE A 11 10.97 18.12 1.94
C PHE A 11 11.31 18.97 3.17
N GLY A 12 12.47 18.76 3.81
CA GLY A 12 12.86 19.47 5.04
C GLY A 12 12.17 18.95 6.30
N ILE A 13 11.58 17.74 6.26
CA ILE A 13 10.91 17.13 7.41
C ILE A 13 11.95 16.32 8.20
N GLU A 14 12.15 16.71 9.46
CA GLU A 14 13.12 16.09 10.37
C GLU A 14 12.52 14.87 11.10
N MET A 15 13.38 14.00 11.64
CA MET A 15 12.93 12.79 12.35
C MET A 15 12.04 13.12 13.56
N GLU A 16 12.37 14.17 14.32
CA GLU A 16 11.57 14.60 15.46
C GLU A 16 10.15 15.02 15.04
N GLU A 17 10.02 15.69 13.89
CA GLU A 17 8.71 16.04 13.33
C GLU A 17 7.93 14.78 12.94
N ILE A 18 8.57 13.79 12.32
CA ILE A 18 7.94 12.50 11.99
C ILE A 18 7.43 11.79 13.25
N GLU A 19 8.25 11.71 14.31
CA GLU A 19 7.91 10.99 15.55
C GLU A 19 6.82 11.69 16.37
N THR A 20 6.71 13.02 16.27
CA THR A 20 5.72 13.82 16.99
C THR A 20 4.44 14.08 16.20
N THR A 21 4.41 13.73 14.91
CA THR A 21 3.23 13.91 14.05
C THR A 21 2.10 12.98 14.49
N GLU A 22 0.95 13.58 14.81
CA GLU A 22 -0.26 12.83 15.11
C GLU A 22 -0.79 12.12 13.87
N GLU A 23 -1.18 10.86 14.00
CA GLU A 23 -1.77 10.09 12.91
C GLU A 23 -3.11 10.70 12.47
N HIS A 24 -3.28 10.93 11.17
CA HIS A 24 -4.59 11.30 10.64
C HIS A 24 -5.62 10.20 10.87
N GLN A 25 -6.89 10.59 11.04
CA GLN A 25 -8.00 9.66 11.25
C GLN A 25 -8.06 8.55 10.19
N ALA A 26 -7.76 8.86 8.92
CA ALA A 26 -7.73 7.87 7.84
C ALA A 26 -6.61 6.83 8.05
N CYS A 27 -5.40 7.27 8.46
CA CYS A 27 -4.28 6.39 8.81
C CYS A 27 -4.65 5.47 9.97
N THR A 28 -5.24 6.04 11.04
CA THR A 28 -5.67 5.29 12.21
C THR A 28 -6.76 4.28 11.84
N ALA A 29 -7.77 4.68 11.08
CA ALA A 29 -8.85 3.78 10.67
C ALA A 29 -8.32 2.60 9.83
N TYR A 30 -7.44 2.87 8.86
CA TYR A 30 -6.88 1.84 8.01
C TYR A 30 -6.00 0.86 8.81
N THR A 31 -5.04 1.36 9.58
CA THR A 31 -4.15 0.48 10.35
C THR A 31 -4.90 -0.32 11.40
N ARG A 32 -5.95 0.26 12.02
CA ARG A 32 -6.81 -0.48 12.96
C ARG A 32 -7.60 -1.58 12.28
N TYR A 33 -8.10 -1.38 11.06
CA TYR A 33 -8.74 -2.44 10.30
C TYR A 33 -7.77 -3.61 10.02
N VAL A 34 -6.54 -3.33 9.60
CA VAL A 34 -5.52 -4.38 9.37
C VAL A 34 -5.20 -5.14 10.66
N LEU A 35 -5.07 -4.43 11.79
CA LEU A 35 -4.83 -5.05 13.10
C LEU A 35 -6.02 -5.92 13.55
N ASP A 36 -7.26 -5.48 13.31
CA ASP A 36 -8.47 -6.23 13.62
C ASP A 36 -8.56 -7.51 12.80
N ILE A 37 -8.28 -7.45 11.49
CA ILE A 37 -8.16 -8.65 10.65
C ILE A 37 -7.04 -9.57 11.16
N GLY A 38 -5.87 -9.03 11.51
CA GLY A 38 -4.78 -9.82 12.06
C GLY A 38 -5.10 -10.54 13.38
N GLN A 39 -6.08 -10.05 14.14
CA GLN A 39 -6.53 -10.66 15.39
C GLN A 39 -7.71 -11.63 15.20
N SER A 40 -8.56 -11.38 14.21
CA SER A 40 -9.83 -12.09 14.02
C SER A 40 -9.81 -13.14 12.91
N GLU A 41 -8.89 -13.03 11.94
CA GLU A 41 -8.79 -13.92 10.79
C GLU A 41 -7.55 -14.83 10.85
N ASP A 42 -7.44 -15.74 9.89
CA ASP A 42 -6.25 -16.55 9.68
C ASP A 42 -5.12 -15.77 8.98
N TRP A 43 -3.97 -16.45 8.82
CA TRP A 43 -2.81 -15.89 8.14
C TRP A 43 -3.14 -15.36 6.74
N LEU A 44 -3.99 -16.07 5.98
CA LEU A 44 -4.33 -15.67 4.61
C LEU A 44 -5.24 -14.43 4.63
N GLY A 45 -6.19 -14.33 5.56
CA GLY A 45 -6.98 -13.12 5.79
C GLY A 45 -6.11 -11.90 6.07
N LEU A 46 -5.09 -12.04 6.93
CA LEU A 46 -4.10 -10.99 7.17
C LEU A 46 -3.34 -10.61 5.88
N GLN A 47 -2.82 -11.58 5.13
CA GLN A 47 -2.14 -11.30 3.85
C GLN A 47 -3.06 -10.52 2.89
N VAL A 48 -4.32 -10.93 2.79
CA VAL A 48 -5.30 -10.31 1.90
C VAL A 48 -5.65 -8.88 2.35
N SER A 49 -5.68 -8.59 3.65
CA SER A 49 -5.89 -7.22 4.15
C SER A 49 -4.73 -6.27 3.85
N LEU A 50 -3.51 -6.80 3.75
CA LEU A 50 -2.30 -6.05 3.41
C LEU A 50 -2.11 -5.90 1.89
N ALA A 51 -2.75 -6.76 1.10
CA ALA A 51 -2.55 -6.83 -0.35
C ALA A 51 -2.88 -5.54 -1.11
N PRO A 52 -3.95 -4.78 -0.81
CA PRO A 52 -4.23 -3.53 -1.51
C PRO A 52 -3.08 -2.52 -1.44
N CYS A 53 -2.39 -2.42 -0.30
CA CYS A 53 -1.21 -1.57 -0.14
C CYS A 53 -0.06 -2.07 -1.04
N LEU A 54 0.34 -3.34 -0.90
CA LEU A 54 1.44 -3.90 -1.69
C LEU A 54 1.20 -3.80 -3.20
N LEU A 55 0.05 -4.34 -3.64
CA LEU A 55 -0.29 -4.45 -5.06
C LEU A 55 -0.70 -3.10 -5.67
N GLY A 56 -1.45 -2.30 -4.91
CA GLY A 56 -1.97 -1.01 -5.36
C GLY A 56 -0.85 -0.02 -5.66
N TYR A 57 0.13 0.11 -4.77
CA TYR A 57 1.28 0.99 -5.01
C TYR A 57 2.09 0.57 -6.25
N GLY A 58 2.32 -0.73 -6.43
CA GLY A 58 3.00 -1.25 -7.62
C GLY A 58 2.21 -0.98 -8.90
N ALA A 59 0.89 -1.16 -8.87
CA ALA A 59 0.01 -0.88 -10.02
C ALA A 59 -0.03 0.62 -10.37
N ILE A 60 -0.21 1.49 -9.38
CA ILE A 60 -0.26 2.95 -9.56
C ILE A 60 1.08 3.46 -10.09
N ALA A 61 2.19 3.07 -9.46
CA ALA A 61 3.51 3.52 -9.89
C ALA A 61 3.86 3.05 -11.30
N LYS A 62 3.54 1.79 -11.64
CA LYS A 62 3.73 1.28 -13.00
C LYS A 62 2.89 2.05 -14.03
N GLN A 63 1.64 2.37 -13.69
CA GLN A 63 0.78 3.19 -14.56
C GLN A 63 1.36 4.59 -14.76
N LEU A 64 1.76 5.27 -13.68
CA LEU A 64 2.34 6.61 -13.74
C LEU A 64 3.67 6.62 -14.50
N HIS A 65 4.54 5.64 -14.26
CA HIS A 65 5.83 5.54 -14.94
C HIS A 65 5.69 5.30 -16.46
N ALA A 66 4.67 4.56 -16.88
CA ALA A 66 4.43 4.24 -18.29
C ALA A 66 3.61 5.32 -19.04
N ASP A 67 2.95 6.24 -18.33
CA ASP A 67 2.13 7.28 -18.96
C ASP A 67 3.01 8.36 -19.58
N PRO A 68 2.93 8.61 -20.91
CA PRO A 68 3.73 9.62 -21.58
C PRO A 68 3.43 11.06 -21.13
N ARG A 69 2.33 11.28 -20.40
CA ARG A 69 1.97 12.59 -19.82
C ARG A 69 2.66 12.85 -18.48
N THR A 70 3.25 11.84 -17.86
CA THR A 70 3.96 11.98 -16.60
C THR A 70 5.24 12.79 -16.79
N LYS A 71 5.35 13.90 -16.06
CA LYS A 71 6.57 14.70 -16.04
C LYS A 71 7.66 13.96 -15.27
N THR A 72 8.80 13.74 -15.91
CA THR A 72 9.98 13.10 -15.29
C THR A 72 11.00 14.15 -14.85
N GLU A 73 11.33 15.10 -15.71
CA GLU A 73 12.25 16.19 -15.42
C GLU A 73 11.63 17.24 -14.50
N GLY A 74 12.34 17.61 -13.42
CA GLY A 74 11.90 18.61 -12.46
C GLY A 74 10.67 18.22 -11.61
N ASN A 75 10.25 16.95 -11.63
CA ASN A 75 9.13 16.48 -10.84
C ASN A 75 9.58 15.99 -9.47
N THR A 76 9.20 16.71 -8.41
CA THR A 76 9.50 16.38 -7.01
C THR A 76 9.01 14.99 -6.60
N TYR A 77 7.95 14.47 -7.24
CA TYR A 77 7.37 13.15 -6.93
C TYR A 77 7.95 12.01 -7.77
N TRP A 78 8.81 12.31 -8.75
CA TRP A 78 9.42 11.27 -9.60
C TRP A 78 10.21 10.21 -8.80
N PRO A 79 11.00 10.56 -7.77
CA PRO A 79 11.67 9.57 -6.94
C PRO A 79 10.71 8.59 -6.25
N TRP A 80 9.52 9.05 -5.84
CA TRP A 80 8.49 8.18 -5.26
C TRP A 80 8.03 7.14 -6.30
N ILE A 81 7.75 7.56 -7.53
CA ILE A 81 7.34 6.65 -8.61
C ILE A 81 8.44 5.61 -8.88
N LEU A 82 9.70 6.05 -8.97
CA LEU A 82 10.84 5.17 -9.18
C LEU A 82 10.98 4.10 -8.09
N ASN A 83 10.74 4.44 -6.83
CA ASN A 83 10.84 3.49 -5.72
C ASN A 83 9.85 2.31 -5.87
N TYR A 84 8.64 2.57 -6.35
CA TYR A 84 7.59 1.54 -6.46
C TYR A 84 7.63 0.77 -7.79
N VAL A 85 8.49 1.16 -8.73
CA VAL A 85 8.82 0.37 -9.94
C VAL A 85 10.22 -0.24 -9.89
N ALA A 86 10.95 -0.04 -8.79
CA ALA A 86 12.26 -0.63 -8.58
C ALA A 86 12.16 -2.16 -8.44
N ASP A 87 13.24 -2.86 -8.81
CA ASP A 87 13.25 -4.33 -8.88
C ASP A 87 12.90 -5.00 -7.54
N ASP A 88 13.31 -4.42 -6.42
CA ASP A 88 13.00 -4.95 -5.09
C ASP A 88 11.50 -4.86 -4.76
N TYR A 89 10.85 -3.73 -5.08
CA TYR A 89 9.41 -3.57 -4.91
C TYR A 89 8.62 -4.46 -5.88
N VAL A 90 9.03 -4.52 -7.15
CA VAL A 90 8.40 -5.40 -8.16
C VAL A 90 8.51 -6.87 -7.73
N GLN A 91 9.66 -7.30 -7.20
CA GLN A 91 9.85 -8.63 -6.66
C GLN A 91 8.97 -8.88 -5.43
N ALA A 92 8.80 -7.89 -4.54
CA ALA A 92 7.92 -8.00 -3.39
C ALA A 92 6.46 -8.20 -3.81
N VAL A 93 5.98 -7.44 -4.80
CA VAL A 93 4.64 -7.58 -5.39
C VAL A 93 4.44 -8.98 -5.97
N GLN A 94 5.38 -9.47 -6.79
CA GLN A 94 5.31 -10.81 -7.37
C GLN A 94 5.27 -11.89 -6.28
N THR A 95 6.16 -11.80 -5.29
CA THR A 95 6.23 -12.74 -4.18
C THR A 95 4.92 -12.77 -3.39
N GLY A 96 4.35 -11.60 -3.09
CA GLY A 96 3.07 -11.48 -2.40
C GLY A 96 1.91 -12.10 -3.18
N CYS A 97 1.80 -11.81 -4.48
CA CYS A 97 0.80 -12.42 -5.36
C CYS A 97 0.90 -13.94 -5.35
N GLU A 98 2.07 -14.48 -5.67
CA GLU A 98 2.27 -15.92 -5.78
C GLU A 98 1.99 -16.64 -4.44
N LEU A 99 2.37 -16.02 -3.32
CA LEU A 99 2.13 -16.58 -1.99
C LEU A 99 0.63 -16.66 -1.69
N MET A 100 -0.13 -15.61 -2.00
CA MET A 100 -1.58 -15.63 -1.84
C MET A 100 -2.25 -16.63 -2.78
N GLU A 101 -1.89 -16.64 -4.07
CA GLU A 101 -2.47 -17.55 -5.07
C GLU A 101 -2.23 -19.03 -4.72
N ARG A 102 -1.01 -19.37 -4.29
CA ARG A 102 -0.66 -20.74 -3.86
C ARG A 102 -1.49 -21.22 -2.68
N ASN A 103 -1.92 -20.32 -1.80
CA ASN A 103 -2.74 -20.68 -0.64
C ASN A 103 -4.23 -20.61 -0.96
N ALA A 104 -4.67 -19.65 -1.78
CA ALA A 104 -6.08 -19.48 -2.14
C ALA A 104 -6.70 -20.75 -2.75
N VAL A 105 -5.96 -21.47 -3.59
CA VAL A 105 -6.43 -22.72 -4.22
C VAL A 105 -6.71 -23.86 -3.23
N LEU A 106 -6.28 -23.73 -1.97
CA LEU A 106 -6.49 -24.72 -0.90
C LEU A 106 -7.78 -24.48 -0.12
N HIS A 107 -8.47 -23.36 -0.36
CA HIS A 107 -9.67 -22.96 0.39
C HIS A 107 -10.96 -23.20 -0.42
N SER A 108 -12.07 -23.31 0.31
CA SER A 108 -13.39 -23.44 -0.31
C SER A 108 -13.81 -22.16 -1.03
N PRO A 109 -14.73 -22.23 -2.03
CA PRO A 109 -15.28 -21.04 -2.66
C PRO A 109 -15.89 -20.04 -1.67
N SER A 110 -16.56 -20.51 -0.61
CA SER A 110 -17.13 -19.64 0.43
C SER A 110 -16.05 -18.85 1.19
N ARG A 111 -14.90 -19.48 1.48
CA ARG A 111 -13.77 -18.79 2.11
C ARG A 111 -13.15 -17.76 1.17
N ILE A 112 -13.06 -18.06 -0.12
CA ILE A 112 -12.62 -17.07 -1.11
C ILE A 112 -13.53 -15.84 -1.14
N GLU A 113 -14.85 -16.02 -1.04
CA GLU A 113 -15.80 -14.90 -0.97
C GLU A 113 -15.60 -14.02 0.29
N GLU A 114 -15.23 -14.62 1.42
CA GLU A 114 -14.85 -13.87 2.63
C GLU A 114 -13.58 -13.06 2.41
N LEU A 115 -12.54 -13.67 1.85
CA LEU A 115 -11.28 -12.99 1.54
C LEU A 115 -11.49 -11.83 0.55
N VAL A 116 -12.35 -12.00 -0.46
CA VAL A 116 -12.71 -10.93 -1.39
C VAL A 116 -13.34 -9.73 -0.65
N LYS A 117 -14.19 -9.97 0.36
CA LYS A 117 -14.76 -8.87 1.16
C LYS A 117 -13.68 -8.12 1.96
N ILE A 118 -12.71 -8.84 2.52
CA ILE A 118 -11.56 -8.25 3.22
C ILE A 118 -10.76 -7.38 2.26
N PHE A 119 -10.42 -7.90 1.08
CA PHE A 119 -9.68 -7.16 0.06
C PHE A 119 -10.41 -5.87 -0.36
N ILE A 120 -11.71 -5.96 -0.63
CA ILE A 120 -12.54 -4.81 -1.01
C ILE A 120 -12.54 -3.76 0.09
N HIS A 121 -12.67 -4.18 1.35
CA HIS A 121 -12.71 -3.24 2.47
C HIS A 121 -11.35 -2.56 2.70
N ALA A 122 -10.25 -3.33 2.69
CA ALA A 122 -8.90 -2.77 2.76
C ALA A 122 -8.61 -1.80 1.59
N THR A 123 -9.09 -2.11 0.38
CA THR A 123 -8.99 -1.19 -0.77
C THR A 123 -9.74 0.12 -0.53
N LYS A 124 -10.93 0.09 0.09
CA LYS A 124 -11.67 1.30 0.46
C LYS A 124 -10.91 2.14 1.49
N MET A 125 -10.25 1.50 2.45
CA MET A 125 -9.42 2.19 3.44
C MET A 125 -8.22 2.87 2.78
N GLU A 126 -7.57 2.20 1.82
CA GLU A 126 -6.48 2.78 1.01
C GLU A 126 -6.97 3.98 0.18
N ILE A 127 -8.16 3.90 -0.42
CA ILE A 127 -8.77 5.05 -1.10
C ILE A 127 -8.97 6.21 -0.12
N GLY A 128 -9.52 5.94 1.07
CA GLY A 128 -9.68 6.96 2.12
C GLY A 128 -8.35 7.57 2.59
N PHE A 129 -7.26 6.79 2.58
CA PHE A 129 -5.92 7.29 2.84
C PHE A 129 -5.47 8.30 1.76
N TRP A 130 -5.69 8.03 0.48
CA TRP A 130 -5.38 9.00 -0.58
C TRP A 130 -6.30 10.23 -0.57
N GLU A 131 -7.59 10.03 -0.28
CA GLU A 131 -8.59 11.10 -0.22
C GLU A 131 -8.41 12.05 0.96
N MET A 132 -7.62 11.70 1.99
CA MET A 132 -7.33 12.60 3.10
C MET A 132 -6.56 13.86 2.66
N PHE A 133 -5.85 13.78 1.53
CA PHE A 133 -5.15 14.90 0.89
C PHE A 133 -5.66 15.10 -0.55
N PRO A 134 -6.90 15.63 -0.72
CA PRO A 134 -7.50 15.77 -2.04
C PRO A 134 -6.69 16.74 -2.91
N SER A 135 -6.59 16.45 -4.20
CA SER A 135 -6.03 17.40 -5.18
C SER A 135 -6.90 18.66 -5.23
N ALA A 136 -6.27 19.83 -5.07
CA ALA A 136 -6.91 21.13 -5.20
C ALA A 136 -7.43 21.42 -6.61
#